data_AF-A0AAW8VPK2-F1
#
_entry.id   AF-A0AAW8VPK2-F1
#
_cell.length_a   1.000
_cell.length_b   1.000
_cell.length_c   1.000
_cell.angle_alpha   90.00
_cell.angle_beta   90.00
_cell.angle_gamma   90.00
#
_symmetry.space_group_name_H-M   'P 1'
#
loop_
_entity.id
_entity.type
_entity.pdbx_description
1 polymer ?
#
loop_
_entity_poly.entity_id
_entity_poly.type
_entity_poly.pdbx_seq_one_letter_code
_entity_poly.pdbx_strand_id
1 'polypeptide(L)'
;MKNINSLILILGLFLVTGCELDNFDEPKSEFKGRFVYEGEALQLRGTAYDNDCMMYAYQEGPEYEDRGAINLFVNSDGEFNSLMYNGFYKIVLRQDRGPWIPRKDTIEVNIKGNQILDVEVTPYFLIKDTEIDFQNKVVKVKCKINQVVETASIDRAVIYISKTKLVDNVAKIAEKSFTNLTPGEHEFTFDLSDNGVTDAAKFLYARVGVKARQGNDYIFSEVTQLR
;
A
#
# COMPACT_ATOMS: atom_id res chain seq x y z
N MET A 1 51.50 -36.65 -39.16
CA MET A 1 51.02 -36.22 -37.83
C MET A 1 51.27 -34.72 -37.66
N LYS A 2 50.46 -33.84 -38.26
CA LYS A 2 50.67 -32.38 -38.16
C LYS A 2 49.40 -31.55 -37.91
N ASN A 3 48.22 -32.17 -37.78
CA ASN A 3 46.96 -31.40 -37.84
C ASN A 3 46.10 -31.49 -36.57
N ILE A 4 46.58 -32.11 -35.47
CA ILE A 4 45.81 -32.23 -34.21
C ILE A 4 46.16 -31.12 -33.21
N ASN A 5 47.41 -30.65 -33.17
CA ASN A 5 47.83 -29.62 -32.21
C ASN A 5 47.30 -28.22 -32.55
N SER A 6 46.93 -27.95 -33.81
CA SER A 6 46.38 -26.65 -34.21
C SER A 6 44.90 -26.49 -33.85
N LEU A 7 44.15 -27.60 -33.71
CA LEU A 7 42.72 -27.59 -33.42
C LEU A 7 42.43 -27.36 -31.93
N ILE A 8 43.32 -27.85 -31.05
CA ILE A 8 43.21 -27.68 -29.59
C ILE A 8 43.49 -26.24 -29.16
N LEU A 9 44.38 -25.53 -29.87
CA LEU A 9 44.72 -24.13 -29.57
C LEU A 9 43.59 -23.16 -29.96
N ILE A 10 42.85 -23.47 -31.03
CA ILE A 10 41.69 -22.67 -31.49
C ILE A 10 40.47 -22.91 -30.59
N LEU A 11 40.27 -24.13 -30.07
CA LEU A 11 39.17 -24.43 -29.16
C LEU A 11 39.36 -23.82 -27.75
N GLY A 12 40.61 -23.61 -27.32
CA GLY A 12 40.94 -22.94 -26.05
C GLY A 12 40.66 -21.43 -26.04
N LEU A 13 40.63 -20.78 -27.21
CA LEU A 13 40.34 -19.34 -27.36
C LEU A 13 38.85 -19.00 -27.22
N PHE A 14 37.95 -19.98 -27.37
CA PHE A 14 36.50 -19.78 -27.18
C PHE A 14 36.01 -20.05 -25.75
N LEU A 15 36.85 -20.60 -24.88
CA LEU A 15 36.47 -20.92 -23.49
C LEU A 15 36.61 -19.73 -22.52
N VAL A 16 37.16 -18.61 -22.97
CA VAL A 16 37.34 -17.39 -22.14
C VAL A 16 36.35 -16.29 -22.53
N THR A 17 35.53 -16.48 -23.56
CA THR A 17 34.34 -15.65 -23.81
C THR A 17 33.15 -16.22 -23.07
N GLY A 18 33.31 -16.50 -21.77
CA GLY A 18 32.17 -16.65 -20.88
C GLY A 18 31.49 -15.29 -20.84
N CYS A 19 30.32 -15.18 -21.46
CA CYS A 19 29.51 -13.97 -21.55
C CYS A 19 29.43 -13.26 -20.18
N GLU A 20 30.08 -12.10 -20.05
CA GLU A 20 29.81 -11.10 -19.00
C GLU A 20 28.45 -10.39 -19.22
N LEU A 21 27.46 -11.08 -19.79
CA LEU A 21 26.17 -10.49 -20.17
C LEU A 21 25.17 -10.40 -19.01
N ASP A 22 25.55 -10.85 -17.80
CA ASP A 22 24.63 -10.94 -16.65
C ASP A 22 25.24 -10.43 -15.34
N ASN A 23 25.91 -9.28 -15.36
CA ASN A 23 26.51 -8.66 -14.17
C ASN A 23 25.97 -7.24 -13.90
N PHE A 24 24.66 -7.01 -14.03
CA PHE A 24 24.10 -5.85 -13.36
C PHE A 24 24.10 -6.13 -11.86
N ASP A 25 24.89 -5.36 -11.12
CA ASP A 25 24.85 -5.35 -9.65
C ASP A 25 23.40 -5.16 -9.19
N GLU A 26 22.98 -5.83 -8.12
CA GLU A 26 21.65 -5.62 -7.56
C GLU A 26 21.39 -4.14 -7.21
N PRO A 27 20.13 -3.67 -7.28
CA PRO A 27 19.78 -2.31 -6.85
C PRO A 27 20.08 -2.12 -5.36
N LYS A 28 20.70 -1.00 -5.00
CA LYS A 28 21.14 -0.69 -3.62
C LYS A 28 20.54 0.58 -3.03
N SER A 29 19.87 1.39 -3.85
CA SER A 29 19.33 2.68 -3.41
C SER A 29 17.95 2.50 -2.82
N GLU A 30 17.78 2.81 -1.55
CA GLU A 30 16.47 2.73 -0.90
C GLU A 30 15.60 3.92 -1.34
N PHE A 31 14.52 3.64 -2.06
CA PHE A 31 13.47 4.62 -2.32
C PHE A 31 12.29 4.33 -1.40
N LYS A 32 11.98 5.28 -0.52
CA LYS A 32 10.89 5.14 0.45
C LYS A 32 10.10 6.42 0.62
N GLY A 33 8.97 6.31 1.26
CA GLY A 33 8.09 7.46 1.43
C GLY A 33 6.77 7.08 2.03
N ARG A 34 5.88 8.07 2.09
CA ARG A 34 4.55 7.93 2.68
C ARG A 34 3.52 8.67 1.87
N PHE A 35 2.31 8.14 1.84
CA PHE A 35 1.14 8.92 1.45
C PHE A 35 0.74 9.83 2.59
N VAL A 36 0.68 11.13 2.30
CA VAL A 36 0.40 12.15 3.31
C VAL A 36 -0.71 13.10 2.85
N TYR A 37 -1.38 13.71 3.82
CA TYR A 37 -2.22 14.88 3.63
C TYR A 37 -1.86 15.91 4.71
N GLU A 38 -1.51 17.11 4.30
CA GLU A 38 -1.02 18.18 5.19
C GLU A 38 0.17 17.72 6.07
N GLY A 39 1.01 16.82 5.53
CA GLY A 39 2.16 16.25 6.24
C GLY A 39 1.85 15.10 7.21
N GLU A 40 0.57 14.77 7.45
CA GLU A 40 0.16 13.61 8.26
C GLU A 40 0.06 12.36 7.39
N ALA A 41 0.66 11.24 7.83
CA ALA A 41 0.59 9.97 7.11
C ALA A 41 -0.83 9.38 7.11
N LEU A 42 -1.25 8.87 5.96
CA LEU A 42 -2.58 8.27 5.81
C LEU A 42 -2.60 6.81 6.22
N GLN A 43 -3.63 6.42 6.95
CA GLN A 43 -3.90 5.04 7.33
C GLN A 43 -4.67 4.32 6.21
N LEU A 44 -4.00 3.36 5.55
CA LEU A 44 -4.44 2.74 4.31
C LEU A 44 -4.60 1.23 4.42
N ARG A 45 -5.12 0.60 3.36
CA ARG A 45 -5.10 -0.86 3.23
C ARG A 45 -3.66 -1.32 2.98
N GLY A 46 -3.15 -2.20 3.86
CA GLY A 46 -1.78 -2.72 3.77
C GLY A 46 -1.65 -4.12 3.17
N THR A 47 -2.74 -4.68 2.62
CA THR A 47 -2.80 -6.08 2.13
C THR A 47 -3.02 -6.15 0.62
N ALA A 48 -2.39 -5.25 -0.12
CA ALA A 48 -2.39 -5.29 -1.57
C ALA A 48 -1.68 -6.55 -2.09
N TYR A 49 -2.14 -7.04 -3.25
CA TYR A 49 -1.50 -8.10 -4.04
C TYR A 49 -1.07 -7.51 -5.39
N ASP A 50 -0.42 -8.29 -6.26
CA ASP A 50 0.29 -7.78 -7.46
C ASP A 50 -0.50 -6.80 -8.35
N ASN A 51 -1.82 -7.00 -8.52
CA ASN A 51 -2.68 -6.13 -9.33
C ASN A 51 -3.35 -4.99 -8.55
N ASP A 52 -2.91 -4.74 -7.32
CA ASP A 52 -3.60 -3.90 -6.32
C ASP A 52 -2.68 -2.82 -5.70
N CYS A 53 -1.44 -2.71 -6.20
CA CYS A 53 -0.50 -1.64 -5.84
C CYS A 53 -1.11 -0.25 -6.06
N MET A 54 -0.61 0.78 -5.36
CA MET A 54 -1.13 2.15 -5.48
C MET A 54 -0.35 3.00 -6.47
N MET A 55 0.90 2.63 -6.75
CA MET A 55 1.83 3.40 -7.57
C MET A 55 2.69 2.49 -8.44
N TYR A 56 3.09 3.05 -9.58
CA TYR A 56 4.10 2.50 -10.46
C TYR A 56 5.31 3.42 -10.51
N ALA A 57 6.50 2.86 -10.64
CA ALA A 57 7.69 3.59 -11.03
C ALA A 57 8.15 3.12 -12.42
N TYR A 58 8.34 4.06 -13.33
CA TYR A 58 8.91 3.82 -14.66
C TYR A 58 10.30 4.45 -14.70
N GLN A 59 11.31 3.63 -14.95
CA GLN A 59 12.68 4.12 -15.11
C GLN A 59 12.83 4.77 -16.49
N GLU A 60 13.40 5.97 -16.53
CA GLU A 60 13.65 6.67 -17.78
C GLU A 60 15.01 6.28 -18.38
N GLY A 61 15.02 6.10 -19.70
CA GLY A 61 16.21 5.84 -20.50
C GLY A 61 15.93 4.87 -21.65
N PRO A 62 16.66 4.97 -22.77
CA PRO A 62 16.43 4.15 -23.96
C PRO A 62 16.60 2.64 -23.69
N GLU A 63 17.38 2.28 -22.67
CA GLU A 63 17.60 0.88 -22.24
C GLU A 63 16.42 0.27 -21.47
N TYR A 64 15.45 1.11 -21.09
CA TYR A 64 14.34 0.79 -20.20
C TYR A 64 12.96 0.94 -20.86
N GLU A 65 12.89 1.39 -22.13
CA GLU A 65 11.62 1.67 -22.84
C GLU A 65 10.67 0.46 -22.89
N ASP A 66 11.18 -0.77 -22.85
CA ASP A 66 10.39 -2.02 -22.87
C ASP A 66 10.37 -2.79 -21.52
N ARG A 67 10.96 -2.24 -20.44
CA ARG A 67 11.21 -3.02 -19.20
C ARG A 67 10.06 -3.05 -18.18
N GLY A 68 8.91 -2.46 -18.52
CA GLY A 68 7.72 -2.48 -17.68
C GLY A 68 7.82 -1.59 -16.43
N ALA A 69 6.77 -1.63 -15.61
CA ALA A 69 6.68 -0.83 -14.38
C ALA A 69 7.19 -1.59 -13.16
N ILE A 70 7.79 -0.87 -12.22
CA ILE A 70 8.03 -1.37 -10.87
C ILE A 70 6.79 -1.07 -10.02
N ASN A 71 6.17 -2.11 -9.45
CA ASN A 71 5.02 -1.97 -8.56
C ASN A 71 5.47 -1.46 -7.19
N LEU A 72 4.89 -0.36 -6.73
CA LEU A 72 5.13 0.19 -5.40
C LEU A 72 3.92 -0.11 -4.50
N PHE A 73 4.16 -0.95 -3.50
CA PHE A 73 3.17 -1.35 -2.51
C PHE A 73 3.22 -0.46 -1.28
N VAL A 74 2.07 -0.33 -0.63
CA VAL A 74 1.89 0.54 0.54
C VAL A 74 1.44 -0.32 1.71
N ASN A 75 2.02 -0.07 2.89
CA ASN A 75 1.62 -0.74 4.12
C ASN A 75 0.39 -0.05 4.76
N SER A 76 -0.05 -0.56 5.91
CA SER A 76 -1.23 -0.02 6.60
C SER A 76 -1.06 1.40 7.11
N ASP A 77 0.19 1.85 7.33
CA ASP A 77 0.56 3.17 7.83
C ASP A 77 0.83 4.18 6.70
N GLY A 78 0.54 3.79 5.45
CA GLY A 78 0.69 4.64 4.29
C GLY A 78 2.11 4.71 3.75
N GLU A 79 3.03 3.90 4.26
CA GLU A 79 4.43 3.90 3.86
C GLU A 79 4.69 2.93 2.69
N PHE A 80 5.59 3.31 1.80
CA PHE A 80 6.13 2.45 0.75
C PHE A 80 7.66 2.42 0.83
N ASN A 81 8.24 1.31 0.40
CA ASN A 81 9.69 1.20 0.20
C ASN A 81 10.02 0.24 -0.95
N SER A 82 11.17 0.48 -1.60
CA SER A 82 11.70 -0.37 -2.65
C SER A 82 13.21 -0.14 -2.82
N LEU A 83 13.94 -1.18 -3.23
CA LEU A 83 15.32 -1.05 -3.65
C LEU A 83 15.36 -0.75 -5.15
N MET A 84 16.00 0.35 -5.51
CA MET A 84 16.04 0.89 -6.87
C MET A 84 17.50 1.04 -7.36
N TYR A 85 17.67 1.07 -8.67
CA TYR A 85 18.90 1.56 -9.27
C TYR A 85 18.95 3.09 -9.15
N ASN A 86 20.16 3.66 -9.26
CA ASN A 86 20.28 5.09 -9.47
C ASN A 86 19.76 5.45 -10.87
N GLY A 87 18.97 6.51 -10.96
CA GLY A 87 18.37 6.90 -12.23
C GLY A 87 17.20 7.86 -12.08
N PHE A 88 16.70 8.32 -13.21
CA PHE A 88 15.47 9.11 -13.28
C PHE A 88 14.27 8.17 -13.38
N TYR A 89 13.24 8.47 -12.58
CA TYR A 89 12.01 7.70 -12.51
C TYR A 89 10.80 8.62 -12.62
N LYS A 90 9.80 8.16 -13.36
CA LYS A 90 8.44 8.69 -13.35
C LYS A 90 7.58 7.84 -12.43
N ILE A 91 7.13 8.44 -11.35
CA ILE A 91 6.24 7.84 -10.38
C ILE A 91 4.80 8.20 -10.75
N VAL A 92 3.97 7.17 -10.97
CA VAL A 92 2.58 7.30 -11.43
C VAL A 92 1.66 6.68 -10.41
N LEU A 93 0.78 7.51 -9.83
CA LEU A 93 -0.30 7.01 -8.97
C LEU A 93 -1.39 6.41 -9.85
N ARG A 94 -1.95 5.28 -9.42
CA ARG A 94 -3.06 4.66 -10.11
C ARG A 94 -4.34 5.47 -9.93
N GLN A 95 -5.03 5.74 -11.04
CA GLN A 95 -6.26 6.54 -11.05
C GLN A 95 -7.44 5.81 -10.40
N ASP A 96 -7.40 4.49 -10.40
CA ASP A 96 -8.45 3.61 -9.89
C ASP A 96 -8.22 3.17 -8.45
N ARG A 97 -7.22 3.74 -7.76
CA ARG A 97 -6.77 3.32 -6.42
C ARG A 97 -6.65 4.51 -5.48
N GLY A 98 -6.78 4.21 -4.20
CA GLY A 98 -6.66 5.15 -3.09
C GLY A 98 -7.97 5.85 -2.71
N PRO A 99 -8.14 6.22 -1.43
CA PRO A 99 -9.31 6.97 -0.94
C PRO A 99 -9.21 8.49 -1.18
N TRP A 100 -8.65 8.92 -2.32
CA TRP A 100 -8.38 10.33 -2.64
C TRP A 100 -8.83 10.71 -4.05
N ILE A 101 -8.80 12.01 -4.36
CA ILE A 101 -9.01 12.52 -5.72
C ILE A 101 -7.90 11.96 -6.63
N PRO A 102 -8.24 11.29 -7.76
CA PRO A 102 -7.25 10.78 -8.69
C PRO A 102 -6.29 11.86 -9.22
N ARG A 103 -4.98 11.61 -9.13
CA ARG A 103 -3.93 12.53 -9.57
C ARG A 103 -3.52 12.23 -11.00
N LYS A 104 -3.73 13.14 -11.94
CA LYS A 104 -3.37 12.94 -13.36
C LYS A 104 -1.86 13.07 -13.66
N ASP A 105 -1.15 13.87 -12.88
CA ASP A 105 0.26 14.18 -13.14
C ASP A 105 1.22 13.15 -12.53
N THR A 106 2.32 12.91 -13.24
CA THR A 106 3.43 12.07 -12.76
C THR A 106 4.36 12.85 -11.84
N ILE A 107 5.05 12.17 -10.94
CA ILE A 107 6.09 12.75 -10.09
C ILE A 107 7.45 12.29 -10.62
N GLU A 108 8.33 13.21 -10.97
CA GLU A 108 9.68 12.90 -11.45
C GLU A 108 10.66 12.87 -10.27
N VAL A 109 11.46 11.80 -10.18
CA VAL A 109 12.44 11.59 -9.10
C VAL A 109 13.77 11.16 -9.70
N ASN A 110 14.87 11.77 -9.25
CA ASN A 110 16.22 11.33 -9.58
C ASN A 110 16.83 10.61 -8.37
N ILE A 111 16.84 9.29 -8.39
CA ILE A 111 17.38 8.45 -7.32
C ILE A 111 18.90 8.42 -7.44
N LYS A 112 19.59 8.90 -6.39
CA LYS A 112 21.05 8.91 -6.25
C LYS A 112 21.43 8.48 -4.83
N GLY A 113 21.41 7.18 -4.59
CA GLY A 113 21.43 6.62 -3.25
C GLY A 113 20.06 6.69 -2.58
N ASN A 114 20.03 6.61 -1.25
CA ASN A 114 18.77 6.60 -0.50
C ASN A 114 17.98 7.89 -0.71
N GLN A 115 16.70 7.75 -1.06
CA GLN A 115 15.80 8.84 -1.38
C GLN A 115 14.49 8.66 -0.60
N ILE A 116 14.02 9.76 0.01
CA ILE A 116 12.72 9.83 0.69
C ILE A 116 11.79 10.73 -0.14
N LEU A 117 10.56 10.30 -0.35
CA LEU A 117 9.50 11.09 -1.01
C LEU A 117 8.16 10.90 -0.28
N ASP A 118 7.70 11.95 0.40
CA ASP A 118 6.29 12.00 0.80
C ASP A 118 5.42 12.38 -0.42
N VAL A 119 4.33 11.65 -0.60
CA VAL A 119 3.37 11.78 -1.70
C VAL A 119 2.11 12.45 -1.16
N GLU A 120 1.98 13.74 -1.41
CA GLU A 120 0.80 14.53 -1.02
C GLU A 120 -0.42 14.16 -1.88
N VAL A 121 -1.53 13.80 -1.23
CA VAL A 121 -2.81 13.44 -1.86
C VAL A 121 -3.96 14.13 -1.16
N THR A 122 -5.11 14.30 -1.84
CA THR A 122 -6.31 14.91 -1.25
C THR A 122 -7.36 13.81 -0.96
N PRO A 123 -7.40 13.23 0.26
CA PRO A 123 -8.37 12.21 0.61
C PRO A 123 -9.79 12.77 0.57
N TYR A 124 -10.79 11.93 0.34
CA TYR A 124 -12.19 12.39 0.41
C TYR A 124 -12.62 12.66 1.87
N PHE A 125 -12.20 11.78 2.77
CA PHE A 125 -12.48 11.82 4.20
C PHE A 125 -11.23 11.46 5.01
N LEU A 126 -11.21 11.88 6.27
CA LEU A 126 -10.29 11.43 7.30
C LEU A 126 -11.08 10.90 8.49
N ILE A 127 -10.50 9.95 9.22
CA ILE A 127 -11.04 9.47 10.49
C ILE A 127 -10.13 10.01 11.60
N LYS A 128 -10.67 10.84 12.48
CA LYS A 128 -9.95 11.42 13.62
C LYS A 128 -10.59 10.96 14.94
N ASP A 129 -9.87 11.15 16.03
CA ASP A 129 -10.36 10.94 17.40
C ASP A 129 -10.98 9.55 17.59
N THR A 130 -10.31 8.51 17.07
CA THR A 130 -10.83 7.14 17.12
C THR A 130 -10.54 6.51 18.46
N GLU A 131 -11.60 6.10 19.16
CA GLU A 131 -11.55 5.31 20.38
C GLU A 131 -12.29 4.00 20.15
N ILE A 132 -11.65 2.86 20.44
CA ILE A 132 -12.26 1.54 20.31
C ILE A 132 -12.21 0.83 21.67
N ASP A 133 -13.38 0.54 22.22
CA ASP A 133 -13.56 -0.22 23.47
C ASP A 133 -14.15 -1.60 23.17
N PHE A 134 -13.74 -2.61 23.94
CA PHE A 134 -14.21 -3.97 23.79
C PHE A 134 -14.53 -4.59 25.15
N GLN A 135 -15.82 -4.78 25.40
CA GLN A 135 -16.32 -5.34 26.67
C GLN A 135 -17.46 -6.30 26.39
N ASN A 136 -17.48 -7.44 27.10
CA ASN A 136 -18.56 -8.43 26.99
C ASN A 136 -18.87 -8.85 25.54
N LYS A 137 -17.82 -9.04 24.72
CA LYS A 137 -17.91 -9.36 23.29
C LYS A 137 -18.54 -8.28 22.39
N VAL A 138 -18.73 -7.07 22.91
CA VAL A 138 -19.24 -5.94 22.14
C VAL A 138 -18.12 -4.95 21.88
N VAL A 139 -17.90 -4.62 20.61
CA VAL A 139 -17.00 -3.57 20.17
C VAL A 139 -17.79 -2.26 20.08
N LYS A 140 -17.33 -1.23 20.76
CA LYS A 140 -17.84 0.13 20.66
C LYS A 140 -16.77 1.03 20.08
N VAL A 141 -17.14 1.80 19.07
CA VAL A 141 -16.24 2.74 18.39
C VAL A 141 -16.82 4.13 18.53
N LYS A 142 -15.99 5.08 18.94
CA LYS A 142 -16.23 6.52 18.76
C LYS A 142 -15.23 7.06 17.77
N CYS A 143 -15.65 7.86 16.82
CA CYS A 143 -14.75 8.51 15.88
C CYS A 143 -15.38 9.74 15.26
N LYS A 144 -14.55 10.61 14.69
CA LYS A 144 -14.99 11.75 13.89
C LYS A 144 -14.62 11.53 12.42
N ILE A 145 -15.62 11.52 11.55
CA ILE A 145 -15.43 11.46 10.10
C ILE A 145 -15.36 12.89 9.57
N ASN A 146 -14.15 13.35 9.26
CA ASN A 146 -13.90 14.67 8.70
C ASN A 146 -14.00 14.62 7.17
N GLN A 147 -14.79 15.50 6.59
CA GLN A 147 -14.84 15.70 5.14
C GLN A 147 -13.74 16.64 4.70
N VAL A 148 -12.95 16.22 3.71
CA VAL A 148 -11.89 17.05 3.10
C VAL A 148 -12.35 17.56 1.74
N VAL A 149 -13.00 16.71 0.94
CA VAL A 149 -13.56 17.09 -0.36
C VAL A 149 -15.05 17.39 -0.21
N GLU A 150 -15.45 18.64 -0.38
CA GLU A 150 -16.83 19.12 -0.14
C GLU A 150 -17.90 18.36 -0.94
N THR A 151 -17.57 17.92 -2.16
CA THR A 151 -18.49 17.18 -3.04
C THR A 151 -18.52 15.67 -2.74
N ALA A 152 -17.66 15.18 -1.85
CA ALA A 152 -17.61 13.78 -1.46
C ALA A 152 -18.86 13.38 -0.66
N SER A 153 -19.27 12.11 -0.79
CA SER A 153 -20.31 11.57 0.08
C SER A 153 -19.92 10.20 0.60
N ILE A 154 -20.30 9.91 1.85
CA ILE A 154 -19.99 8.65 2.50
C ILE A 154 -20.87 7.55 1.88
N ASP A 155 -20.26 6.48 1.38
CA ASP A 155 -20.97 5.24 1.03
C ASP A 155 -21.30 4.48 2.31
N ARG A 156 -20.27 4.16 3.08
CA ARG A 156 -20.36 3.44 4.36
C ARG A 156 -19.15 3.65 5.24
N ALA A 157 -19.35 3.49 6.54
CA ALA A 157 -18.29 3.17 7.50
C ALA A 157 -18.37 1.68 7.86
N VAL A 158 -17.25 1.06 8.18
CA VAL A 158 -17.17 -0.37 8.50
C VAL A 158 -16.24 -0.58 9.68
N ILE A 159 -16.68 -1.37 10.67
CA ILE A 159 -15.79 -1.93 11.68
C ILE A 159 -15.28 -3.26 11.15
N TYR A 160 -13.96 -3.41 11.05
CA TYR A 160 -13.28 -4.65 10.68
C TYR A 160 -12.64 -5.28 11.91
N ILE A 161 -12.75 -6.60 12.03
CA ILE A 161 -12.12 -7.40 13.07
C ILE A 161 -11.19 -8.42 12.43
N SER A 162 -10.00 -8.61 12.99
CA SER A 162 -9.01 -9.60 12.54
C SER A 162 -8.35 -10.32 13.71
N LYS A 163 -7.66 -11.44 13.42
CA LYS A 163 -6.80 -12.17 14.38
C LYS A 163 -5.36 -11.66 14.40
N THR A 164 -5.02 -10.77 13.48
CA THR A 164 -3.66 -10.23 13.29
C THR A 164 -3.70 -8.71 13.22
N LYS A 165 -2.53 -8.06 13.29
CA LYS A 165 -2.39 -6.60 13.13
C LYS A 165 -2.77 -6.10 11.73
N LEU A 166 -2.88 -6.99 10.74
CA LEU A 166 -3.38 -6.64 9.42
C LEU A 166 -4.91 -6.68 9.47
N VAL A 167 -5.52 -5.49 9.46
CA VAL A 167 -6.96 -5.30 9.54
C VAL A 167 -7.41 -4.35 8.44
N ASP A 168 -8.19 -4.86 7.50
CA ASP A 168 -8.79 -4.09 6.42
C ASP A 168 -9.95 -4.85 5.76
N ASN A 169 -10.46 -4.32 4.65
CA ASN A 169 -11.57 -4.90 3.92
C ASN A 169 -11.26 -6.24 3.22
N VAL A 170 -10.04 -6.75 3.30
CA VAL A 170 -9.65 -8.08 2.80
C VAL A 170 -9.19 -8.96 3.96
N ALA A 171 -8.23 -8.50 4.76
CA ALA A 171 -7.76 -9.18 5.96
C ALA A 171 -8.68 -8.93 7.16
N LYS A 172 -9.73 -9.76 7.25
CA LYS A 172 -10.74 -9.71 8.31
C LYS A 172 -11.36 -11.07 8.58
N ILE A 173 -11.93 -11.23 9.77
CA ILE A 173 -12.72 -12.40 10.20
C ILE A 173 -14.17 -12.04 10.55
N ALA A 174 -14.45 -10.77 10.76
CA ALA A 174 -15.79 -10.23 10.96
C ALA A 174 -15.83 -8.77 10.53
N GLU A 175 -17.00 -8.31 10.09
CA GLU A 175 -17.23 -6.90 9.77
C GLU A 175 -18.66 -6.49 10.05
N LYS A 176 -18.87 -5.19 10.28
CA LYS A 176 -20.20 -4.59 10.33
C LYS A 176 -20.19 -3.23 9.64
N SER A 177 -21.08 -3.06 8.66
CA SER A 177 -21.23 -1.83 7.88
C SER A 177 -22.31 -0.92 8.46
N PHE A 178 -22.09 0.39 8.34
CA PHE A 178 -22.99 1.47 8.72
C PHE A 178 -23.17 2.41 7.52
N THR A 179 -24.41 2.70 7.15
CA THR A 179 -24.77 3.52 5.99
C THR A 179 -25.61 4.73 6.41
N ASN A 180 -26.00 5.59 5.46
CA ASN A 180 -26.76 6.83 5.72
C ASN A 180 -26.05 7.79 6.68
N LEU A 181 -24.73 7.87 6.56
CA LEU A 181 -23.86 8.69 7.41
C LEU A 181 -23.65 10.08 6.79
N THR A 182 -23.46 11.07 7.66
CA THR A 182 -22.96 12.41 7.32
C THR A 182 -21.59 12.63 7.97
N PRO A 183 -20.75 13.56 7.49
CA PRO A 183 -19.56 13.97 8.22
C PRO A 183 -19.90 14.43 9.64
N GLY A 184 -18.98 14.21 10.59
CA GLY A 184 -19.19 14.51 12.00
C GLY A 184 -18.82 13.36 12.93
N GLU A 185 -19.24 13.47 14.18
CA GLU A 185 -19.03 12.48 15.22
C GLU A 185 -20.00 11.31 15.08
N HIS A 186 -19.49 10.09 15.27
CA HIS A 186 -20.27 8.86 15.21
C HIS A 186 -19.90 7.92 16.34
N GLU A 187 -20.91 7.21 16.84
CA GLU A 187 -20.74 6.04 17.70
C GLU A 187 -21.27 4.80 16.99
N PHE A 188 -20.42 3.78 16.86
CA PHE A 188 -20.77 2.52 16.25
C PHE A 188 -20.68 1.38 17.26
N THR A 189 -21.54 0.39 17.11
CA THR A 189 -21.53 -0.80 17.97
C THR A 189 -21.63 -2.07 17.14
N PHE A 190 -20.73 -3.01 17.43
CA PHE A 190 -20.69 -4.34 16.82
C PHE A 190 -20.65 -5.41 17.91
N ASP A 191 -21.76 -6.11 18.08
CA ASP A 191 -21.88 -7.29 18.93
C ASP A 191 -21.31 -8.52 18.23
N LEU A 192 -20.33 -9.17 18.85
CA LEU A 192 -19.66 -10.38 18.37
C LEU A 192 -20.10 -11.64 19.14
N SER A 193 -21.13 -11.56 19.98
CA SER A 193 -21.53 -12.64 20.90
C SER A 193 -21.85 -13.96 20.19
N ASP A 194 -22.37 -13.89 18.96
CA ASP A 194 -22.73 -15.05 18.13
C ASP A 194 -21.64 -15.44 17.13
N ASN A 195 -20.43 -14.86 17.22
CA ASN A 195 -19.34 -15.12 16.29
C ASN A 195 -18.27 -16.05 16.90
N GLY A 196 -18.47 -17.35 16.71
CA GLY A 196 -17.56 -18.39 17.18
C GLY A 196 -16.11 -18.27 16.66
N VAL A 197 -15.91 -17.65 15.49
CA VAL A 197 -14.56 -17.43 14.92
C VAL A 197 -13.80 -16.37 15.72
N THR A 198 -14.47 -15.30 16.13
CA THR A 198 -13.90 -14.27 17.00
C THR A 198 -13.71 -14.77 18.43
N ASP A 199 -14.63 -15.58 18.94
CA ASP A 199 -14.52 -16.20 20.26
C ASP A 199 -13.29 -17.09 20.38
N ALA A 200 -13.05 -17.93 19.38
CA ALA A 200 -11.89 -18.82 19.32
C ALA A 200 -10.56 -18.11 19.02
N ALA A 201 -10.58 -16.81 18.66
CA ALA A 201 -9.37 -16.06 18.34
C ALA A 201 -8.62 -15.67 19.63
N LYS A 202 -7.34 -16.04 19.72
CA LYS A 202 -6.47 -15.66 20.84
C LYS A 202 -6.26 -14.14 20.93
N PHE A 203 -6.04 -13.51 19.78
CA PHE A 203 -5.90 -12.07 19.64
C PHE A 203 -7.03 -11.53 18.78
N LEU A 204 -7.50 -10.33 19.12
CA LEU A 204 -8.44 -9.59 18.28
C LEU A 204 -7.92 -8.19 18.06
N TYR A 205 -8.01 -7.74 16.81
CA TYR A 205 -7.68 -6.40 16.40
C TYR A 205 -8.88 -5.79 15.68
N ALA A 206 -9.12 -4.51 15.92
CA ALA A 206 -10.17 -3.75 15.27
C ALA A 206 -9.60 -2.56 14.50
N ARG A 207 -10.28 -2.21 13.40
CA ARG A 207 -9.99 -1.02 12.61
C ARG A 207 -11.27 -0.50 11.99
N VAL A 208 -11.42 0.82 11.92
CA VAL A 208 -12.55 1.46 11.27
C VAL A 208 -12.12 1.90 9.88
N GLY A 209 -12.94 1.62 8.87
CA GLY A 209 -12.75 2.12 7.51
C GLY A 209 -13.93 2.97 7.06
N VAL A 210 -13.66 4.05 6.31
CA VAL A 210 -14.68 4.88 5.65
C VAL A 210 -14.46 4.83 4.15
N LYS A 211 -15.52 4.53 3.40
CA LYS A 211 -15.50 4.54 1.93
C LYS A 211 -16.32 5.71 1.40
N ALA A 212 -15.69 6.50 0.53
CA ALA A 212 -16.38 7.49 -0.28
C ALA A 212 -17.12 6.83 -1.45
N ARG A 213 -18.23 7.41 -1.90
CA ARG A 213 -18.89 6.98 -3.15
C ARG A 213 -18.02 7.21 -4.38
N GLN A 214 -17.17 8.23 -4.32
CA GLN A 214 -16.28 8.66 -5.42
C GLN A 214 -14.97 7.86 -5.50
N GLY A 215 -14.56 7.18 -4.42
CA GLY A 215 -13.31 6.44 -4.34
C GLY A 215 -13.53 4.93 -4.34
N ASN A 216 -12.51 4.16 -4.72
CA ASN A 216 -12.57 2.70 -4.74
C ASN A 216 -12.10 2.08 -3.41
N ASP A 217 -11.17 2.72 -2.73
CA ASP A 217 -10.59 2.22 -1.48
C ASP A 217 -11.12 2.97 -0.26
N TYR A 218 -10.86 2.40 0.92
CA TYR A 218 -11.21 2.96 2.22
C TYR A 218 -10.04 3.77 2.75
N ILE A 219 -10.35 4.88 3.43
CA ILE A 219 -9.45 5.46 4.43
C ILE A 219 -9.71 4.75 5.76
N PHE A 220 -8.68 4.53 6.57
CA PHE A 220 -8.80 3.80 7.83
C PHE A 220 -8.41 4.64 9.05
N SER A 221 -8.81 4.17 10.23
CA SER A 221 -8.20 4.55 11.51
C SER A 221 -6.89 3.77 11.71
N GLU A 222 -6.14 4.08 12.76
CA GLU A 222 -5.12 3.14 13.26
C GLU A 222 -5.77 1.82 13.74
N VAL A 223 -4.95 0.76 13.81
CA VAL A 223 -5.37 -0.56 14.31
C VAL A 223 -5.31 -0.56 15.84
N THR A 224 -6.39 -1.01 16.48
CA THR A 224 -6.43 -1.21 17.95
C THR A 224 -6.45 -2.70 18.28
N GLN A 225 -5.55 -3.14 19.17
CA GLN A 225 -5.66 -4.49 19.75
C GLN A 225 -6.71 -4.49 20.86
N LEU A 226 -7.70 -5.38 20.76
CA LEU A 226 -8.79 -5.52 21.72
C LEU A 226 -8.45 -6.49 22.86
N ARG A 227 -7.69 -7.55 22.53
CA ARG A 227 -7.12 -8.53 23.47
C ARG A 227 -5.97 -9.28 22.80
#